data_AF-A0A2Z5UVX7-F1
#
_entry.id   AF-A0A2Z5UVX7-F1
#
_cell.length_a   1.000
_cell.length_b   1.000
_cell.length_c   1.000
_cell.angle_alpha   90.00
_cell.angle_beta   90.00
_cell.angle_gamma   90.00
#
_symmetry.space_group_name_H-M   'P 1'
#
loop_
_entity.id
_entity.type
_entity.pdbx_description
1 polymer ?
#
loop_
_entity_poly.entity_id
_entity_poly.type
_entity_poly.pdbx_seq_one_letter_code
_entity_poly.pdbx_strand_id
1 'polypeptide(L)'
;MKGINLLACKGPHYKQKKFGLSFFLSGLVWLLFLSAVLLNFFLADQIKQLKFHKSRLNDRISSLSLCIEKLKKEQEKFIQFRMSGINNKNLKFADKNVLKNYSITQFKMVGFFRGGFIEKKWALLKLPNKHFYKVEVNDELGLERGHVIFIDEKRIIINGMDNKKIELNLNN
;
A
#
# COMPACT_ATOMS: atom_id res chain seq x y z
N MET A 1 -104.20 52.14 -18.44
CA MET A 1 -103.21 51.07 -18.65
C MET A 1 -102.01 51.34 -17.76
N LYS A 2 -101.66 50.38 -16.88
CA LYS A 2 -100.43 50.21 -16.06
C LYS A 2 -100.07 51.39 -15.14
N GLY A 3 -99.89 51.26 -13.82
CA GLY A 3 -99.82 50.11 -12.93
C GLY A 3 -99.03 50.50 -11.67
N ILE A 4 -99.76 50.58 -10.54
CA ILE A 4 -99.39 50.19 -9.16
C ILE A 4 -98.06 50.70 -8.55
N ASN A 5 -98.22 51.39 -7.43
CA ASN A 5 -97.29 51.69 -6.34
C ASN A 5 -96.28 50.56 -6.02
N LEU A 6 -95.13 50.92 -5.46
CA LEU A 6 -94.64 50.31 -4.21
C LEU A 6 -93.44 51.08 -3.64
N LEU A 7 -93.64 51.59 -2.43
CA LEU A 7 -92.59 51.93 -1.47
C LEU A 7 -91.55 50.82 -1.40
N ALA A 8 -90.27 51.17 -1.46
CA ALA A 8 -89.19 50.25 -1.13
C ALA A 8 -88.22 50.91 -0.14
N CYS A 9 -88.33 50.40 1.08
CA CYS A 9 -87.56 50.54 2.31
C CYS A 9 -86.07 50.91 2.20
N LYS A 10 -85.63 51.79 3.12
CA LYS A 10 -84.24 51.90 3.59
C LYS A 10 -83.88 50.67 4.44
N GLY A 11 -82.72 50.07 4.14
CA GLY A 11 -81.89 49.28 5.06
C GLY A 11 -81.46 47.90 4.51
N PRO A 12 -80.38 47.27 5.01
CA PRO A 12 -79.15 47.80 5.61
C PRO A 12 -77.90 47.49 4.75
N HIS A 13 -76.83 48.25 4.97
CA HIS A 13 -75.46 47.90 4.60
C HIS A 13 -75.08 46.52 5.14
N TYR A 14 -74.91 45.49 4.32
CA TYR A 14 -74.12 44.30 4.70
C TYR A 14 -73.40 43.64 3.51
N LYS A 15 -72.06 43.81 3.54
CA LYS A 15 -70.98 42.88 3.17
C LYS A 15 -71.13 42.05 1.88
N GLN A 16 -70.25 42.36 0.90
CA GLN A 16 -69.44 41.33 0.24
C GLN A 16 -68.06 41.88 -0.15
N LYS A 17 -67.06 41.69 0.73
CA LYS A 17 -65.63 41.61 0.36
C LYS A 17 -64.98 40.51 1.21
N LYS A 18 -65.24 39.26 0.84
CA LYS A 18 -64.49 38.09 1.31
C LYS A 18 -64.27 37.13 0.13
N PHE A 19 -63.56 37.59 -0.89
CA PHE A 19 -63.09 36.75 -2.00
C PHE A 19 -61.62 37.03 -2.35
N GLY A 20 -60.82 37.41 -1.34
CA GLY A 20 -59.41 37.73 -1.52
C GLY A 20 -58.44 37.00 -0.58
N LEU A 21 -58.89 36.46 0.57
CA LEU A 21 -57.95 35.85 1.52
C LEU A 21 -57.76 34.34 1.28
N SER A 22 -58.83 33.59 0.99
CA SER A 22 -58.76 32.14 0.82
C SER A 22 -57.99 31.70 -0.43
N PHE A 23 -58.06 32.47 -1.53
CA PHE A 23 -57.32 32.21 -2.77
C PHE A 23 -55.81 32.50 -2.64
N PHE A 24 -55.44 33.50 -1.84
CA PHE A 24 -54.03 33.81 -1.58
C PHE A 24 -53.39 32.81 -0.61
N LEU A 25 -54.14 32.35 0.41
CA LEU A 25 -53.70 31.31 1.34
C LEU A 25 -53.48 29.96 0.63
N SER A 26 -54.36 29.55 -0.28
CA SER A 26 -54.17 28.32 -1.04
C SER A 26 -52.99 28.40 -2.02
N GLY A 27 -52.79 29.54 -2.68
CA GLY A 27 -51.62 29.78 -3.54
C GLY A 27 -50.29 29.77 -2.78
N LEU A 28 -50.24 30.38 -1.59
CA LEU A 28 -49.04 30.42 -0.75
C LEU A 28 -48.67 29.03 -0.20
N VAL A 29 -49.68 28.23 0.17
CA VAL A 29 -49.49 26.83 0.59
C VAL A 29 -48.94 25.99 -0.56
N TRP A 30 -49.45 26.16 -1.78
CA TRP A 30 -48.93 25.48 -2.97
C TRP A 30 -47.48 25.88 -3.29
N LEU A 31 -47.13 27.15 -3.11
CA LEU A 31 -45.77 27.64 -3.37
C LEU A 31 -44.77 27.13 -2.33
N LEU A 32 -45.16 27.09 -1.06
CA LEU A 32 -44.39 26.46 0.02
C LEU A 32 -44.23 24.95 -0.22
N PHE A 33 -45.31 24.27 -0.61
CA PHE A 33 -45.26 22.85 -0.95
C PHE A 33 -44.33 22.57 -2.12
N LEU A 34 -44.41 23.36 -3.20
CA LEU A 34 -43.52 23.23 -4.35
C LEU A 34 -42.06 23.49 -3.97
N SER A 35 -41.80 24.49 -3.13
CA SER A 35 -40.44 24.78 -2.63
C SER A 35 -39.88 23.64 -1.77
N ALA A 36 -40.70 23.02 -0.94
CA ALA A 36 -40.29 21.87 -0.12
C ALA A 36 -40.02 20.63 -0.98
N VAL A 37 -40.82 20.39 -2.03
CA VAL A 37 -40.59 19.31 -2.99
C VAL A 37 -39.29 19.53 -3.77
N LEU A 38 -39.03 20.76 -4.23
CA LEU A 38 -37.78 21.12 -4.91
C LEU A 38 -36.56 20.97 -3.99
N LEU A 39 -36.67 21.39 -2.72
CA LEU A 39 -35.62 21.24 -1.73
C LEU A 39 -35.31 19.76 -1.44
N ASN A 40 -36.36 18.94 -1.27
CA ASN A 40 -36.20 17.49 -1.07
C ASN A 40 -35.58 16.82 -2.29
N PHE A 41 -35.93 17.24 -3.51
CA PHE A 41 -35.32 16.73 -4.73
C PHE A 41 -33.83 17.10 -4.81
N PHE A 42 -33.48 18.34 -4.50
CA PHE A 42 -32.09 18.79 -4.48
C PHE A 42 -31.25 18.05 -3.43
N LEU A 43 -31.79 17.89 -2.22
CA LEU A 43 -31.13 17.12 -1.15
C LEU A 43 -30.97 15.64 -1.54
N ALA A 44 -31.97 15.04 -2.16
CA ALA A 44 -31.90 13.66 -2.63
C ALA A 44 -30.81 13.48 -3.70
N ASP A 45 -30.66 14.43 -4.61
CA ASP A 45 -29.61 14.41 -5.63
C ASP A 45 -28.20 14.54 -5.01
N GLN A 46 -28.01 15.50 -4.09
CA GLN A 46 -26.75 15.66 -3.37
C GLN A 46 -26.36 14.40 -2.58
N ILE A 47 -27.32 13.76 -1.90
CA ILE A 47 -27.09 12.50 -1.17
C ILE A 47 -26.70 11.37 -2.14
N LYS A 48 -27.32 11.32 -3.32
CA LYS A 48 -27.00 10.32 -4.35
C LYS A 48 -25.57 10.50 -4.88
N GLN A 49 -25.17 11.74 -5.13
CA GLN A 49 -23.79 12.06 -5.55
C GLN A 49 -22.76 11.71 -4.47
N LEU A 50 -23.05 12.01 -3.20
CA LEU A 50 -22.20 11.64 -2.06
C LEU A 50 -22.04 10.11 -1.92
N LYS A 51 -23.14 9.35 -2.07
CA LYS A 51 -23.09 7.88 -2.05
C LYS A 51 -22.24 7.30 -3.19
N PHE A 52 -22.35 7.87 -4.39
CA PHE A 52 -21.56 7.45 -5.54
C PHE A 52 -20.06 7.71 -5.32
N HIS A 53 -19.71 8.90 -4.81
CA HIS A 53 -18.33 9.23 -4.46
C HIS A 53 -17.75 8.31 -3.38
N LYS A 54 -18.54 8.00 -2.34
CA LYS A 54 -18.15 7.07 -1.27
C LYS A 54 -17.91 5.66 -1.81
N SER A 55 -18.76 5.17 -2.71
CA SER A 55 -18.56 3.85 -3.36
C SER A 55 -17.25 3.82 -4.14
N ARG A 56 -16.99 4.84 -4.96
CA ARG A 56 -15.77 4.93 -5.77
C ARG A 56 -14.48 5.01 -4.93
N LEU A 57 -14.55 5.64 -3.75
CA LEU A 57 -13.45 5.66 -2.79
C LEU A 57 -13.22 4.28 -2.17
N ASN A 58 -14.29 3.57 -1.79
CA ASN A 58 -14.19 2.21 -1.26
C ASN A 58 -13.57 1.24 -2.28
N ASP A 59 -13.94 1.34 -3.56
CA ASP A 59 -13.35 0.51 -4.64
C ASP A 59 -11.85 0.80 -4.84
N ARG A 60 -11.43 2.05 -4.66
CA ARG A 60 -10.02 2.44 -4.68
C ARG A 60 -9.26 1.90 -3.46
N ILE A 61 -9.88 1.92 -2.28
CA ILE A 61 -9.27 1.39 -1.05
C ILE A 61 -9.10 -0.13 -1.14
N SER A 62 -10.09 -0.85 -1.66
CA SER A 62 -10.02 -2.32 -1.82
C SER A 62 -9.03 -2.75 -2.91
N SER A 63 -8.92 -2.00 -4.00
CA SER A 63 -7.85 -2.25 -5.00
C SER A 63 -6.45 -1.94 -4.45
N LEU A 64 -6.29 -0.88 -3.65
CA LEU A 64 -5.03 -0.57 -2.97
C LEU A 64 -4.66 -1.64 -1.93
N SER A 65 -5.62 -2.14 -1.15
CA SER A 65 -5.34 -3.22 -0.19
C SER A 65 -4.88 -4.50 -0.88
N LEU A 66 -5.46 -4.83 -2.04
CA LEU A 66 -5.04 -5.97 -2.85
C LEU A 66 -3.61 -5.79 -3.40
N CYS A 67 -3.26 -4.58 -3.86
CA CYS A 67 -1.90 -4.25 -4.28
C CYS A 67 -0.89 -4.37 -3.12
N ILE A 68 -1.23 -3.86 -1.94
CA ILE A 68 -0.38 -3.96 -0.75
C ILE A 68 -0.16 -5.43 -0.35
N GLU A 69 -1.20 -6.26 -0.42
CA GLU A 69 -1.08 -7.69 -0.09
C GLU A 69 -0.19 -8.45 -1.10
N LYS A 70 -0.29 -8.11 -2.40
CA LYS A 70 0.62 -8.64 -3.41
C LYS A 70 2.06 -8.22 -3.17
N LEU A 71 2.30 -6.94 -2.83
CA LEU A 71 3.64 -6.43 -2.49
C LEU A 71 4.22 -7.10 -1.23
N LYS A 72 3.39 -7.40 -0.22
CA LYS A 72 3.82 -8.17 0.97
C LYS A 72 4.20 -9.61 0.62
N LYS A 73 3.41 -10.30 -0.19
CA LYS A 73 3.72 -11.67 -0.65
C LYS A 73 4.98 -11.70 -1.53
N GLU A 74 5.23 -10.65 -2.30
CA GLU A 74 6.50 -10.48 -3.00
C GLU A 74 7.64 -10.25 -2.00
N GLN A 75 7.51 -9.35 -1.03
CA GLN A 75 8.50 -9.15 0.04
C GLN A 75 8.87 -10.44 0.79
N GLU A 76 7.90 -11.29 1.10
CA GLU A 76 8.15 -12.57 1.78
C GLU A 76 8.94 -13.57 0.93
N LYS A 77 8.85 -13.50 -0.41
CA LYS A 77 9.73 -14.25 -1.31
C LYS A 77 11.16 -13.68 -1.36
N PHE A 78 11.36 -12.42 -0.96
CA PHE A 78 12.63 -11.70 -1.15
C PHE A 78 13.68 -11.90 -0.04
N ILE A 79 13.34 -12.53 1.08
CA ILE A 79 14.32 -12.88 2.13
C ILE A 79 14.52 -14.40 2.15
N GLN A 80 15.28 -14.91 1.19
CA GLN A 80 15.75 -16.29 1.23
C GLN A 80 17.01 -16.37 2.08
N PHE A 81 16.85 -16.92 3.28
CA PHE A 81 17.91 -17.17 4.24
C PHE A 81 18.18 -18.67 4.29
N ARG A 82 19.31 -19.12 3.72
CA ARG A 82 19.73 -20.52 3.79
C ARG A 82 21.02 -20.60 4.57
N MET A 83 20.95 -21.20 5.76
CA MET A 83 22.10 -21.51 6.61
C MET A 83 22.13 -23.01 6.85
N SER A 84 23.24 -23.67 6.56
CA SER A 84 23.46 -25.06 6.97
C SER A 84 24.29 -25.11 8.26
N GLY A 85 23.81 -25.84 9.26
CA GLY A 85 24.65 -26.33 10.37
C GLY A 85 25.22 -25.31 11.35
N ILE A 86 24.59 -24.14 11.55
CA ILE A 86 25.09 -23.10 12.47
C ILE A 86 24.25 -23.05 13.75
N ASN A 87 24.87 -23.34 14.89
CA ASN A 87 24.27 -23.19 16.21
C ASN A 87 24.54 -21.75 16.72
N ASN A 88 23.50 -20.95 16.90
CA ASN A 88 23.53 -19.49 16.99
C ASN A 88 24.29 -18.92 18.21
N LYS A 89 24.59 -19.74 19.23
CA LYS A 89 25.06 -19.27 20.54
C LYS A 89 26.54 -18.80 20.59
N ASN A 90 27.36 -19.06 19.56
CA ASN A 90 28.80 -18.75 19.56
C ASN A 90 29.32 -18.12 18.24
N LEU A 91 28.47 -17.35 17.53
CA LEU A 91 28.87 -16.68 16.30
C LEU A 91 29.84 -15.52 16.60
N LYS A 92 31.12 -15.71 16.27
CA LYS A 92 32.12 -14.65 16.26
C LYS A 92 32.40 -14.23 14.83
N PHE A 93 32.22 -12.95 14.53
CA PHE A 93 32.55 -12.40 13.22
C PHE A 93 34.02 -11.99 13.18
N ALA A 94 34.70 -12.36 12.10
CA ALA A 94 36.08 -11.97 11.87
C ALA A 94 36.16 -10.60 11.19
N ASP A 95 37.19 -9.83 11.55
CA ASP A 95 37.56 -8.65 10.78
C ASP A 95 38.18 -9.03 9.43
N LYS A 96 38.09 -8.11 8.46
CA LYS A 96 38.63 -8.29 7.10
C LYS A 96 40.12 -8.64 7.09
N ASN A 97 40.89 -8.12 8.06
CA ASN A 97 42.33 -8.41 8.16
C ASN A 97 42.64 -9.88 8.49
N VAL A 98 41.73 -10.57 9.18
CA VAL A 98 41.92 -11.97 9.57
C VAL A 98 41.87 -12.91 8.36
N LEU A 99 41.15 -12.52 7.30
CA LEU A 99 41.06 -13.29 6.07
C LEU A 99 42.44 -13.47 5.40
N LYS A 100 43.31 -12.48 5.54
CA LYS A 100 44.66 -12.49 4.95
C LYS A 100 45.60 -13.51 5.61
N ASN A 101 45.21 -14.14 6.70
CA ASN A 101 46.03 -15.11 7.43
C ASN A 101 45.78 -16.56 6.99
N TYR A 102 44.80 -16.81 6.13
CA TYR A 102 44.35 -18.15 5.76
C TYR A 102 44.29 -18.30 4.24
N SER A 103 44.48 -19.52 3.75
CA SER A 103 44.28 -19.82 2.33
C SER A 103 42.79 -19.84 2.00
N ILE A 104 42.42 -19.37 0.81
CA ILE A 104 41.04 -19.42 0.30
C ILE A 104 40.47 -20.85 0.38
N THR A 105 41.29 -21.86 0.10
CA THR A 105 40.89 -23.28 0.10
C THR A 105 40.43 -23.79 1.47
N GLN A 106 40.81 -23.10 2.54
CA GLN A 106 40.44 -23.45 3.91
C GLN A 106 39.10 -22.84 4.33
N PHE A 107 38.56 -21.90 3.55
CA PHE A 107 37.26 -21.31 3.80
C PHE A 107 36.14 -22.26 3.42
N LYS A 108 35.06 -22.22 4.19
CA LYS A 108 33.86 -23.02 3.92
C LYS A 108 32.66 -22.11 3.78
N MET A 109 31.96 -22.18 2.65
CA MET A 109 30.67 -21.52 2.51
C MET A 109 29.64 -22.27 3.37
N VAL A 110 28.96 -21.52 4.24
CA VAL A 110 28.00 -22.05 5.23
C VAL A 110 26.62 -21.40 5.14
N GLY A 111 26.51 -20.30 4.40
CA GLY A 111 25.23 -19.67 4.15
C GLY A 111 25.25 -18.71 2.97
N PHE A 112 24.04 -18.36 2.51
CA PHE A 112 23.79 -17.41 1.45
C PHE A 112 22.67 -16.46 1.85
N PHE A 113 22.84 -15.18 1.49
CA PHE A 113 21.85 -14.13 1.72
C PHE A 113 21.62 -13.33 0.44
N ARG A 114 20.36 -13.08 0.13
CA ARG A 114 19.95 -12.16 -0.94
C ARG A 114 19.18 -10.99 -0.32
N GLY A 115 19.69 -9.78 -0.52
CA GLY A 115 19.00 -8.54 -0.16
C GLY A 115 18.00 -8.15 -1.24
N GLY A 116 16.74 -7.99 -0.87
CA GLY A 116 15.61 -7.81 -1.80
C GLY A 116 15.78 -6.67 -2.80
N PHE A 117 15.85 -5.41 -2.34
CA PHE A 117 15.69 -4.23 -3.21
C PHE A 117 16.82 -3.96 -4.22
N ILE A 118 18.04 -4.43 -3.94
CA ILE A 118 19.24 -4.13 -4.76
C ILE A 118 19.81 -5.42 -5.38
N GLU A 119 19.11 -6.56 -5.22
CA GLU A 119 19.61 -7.89 -5.55
C GLU A 119 21.03 -8.17 -5.03
N LYS A 120 21.43 -7.51 -3.93
CA LYS A 120 22.77 -7.72 -3.36
C LYS A 120 22.85 -9.15 -2.84
N LYS A 121 23.86 -9.85 -3.31
CA LYS A 121 24.16 -11.22 -2.90
C LYS A 121 25.33 -11.21 -1.93
N TRP A 122 25.15 -11.92 -0.83
CA TRP A 122 26.18 -12.15 0.16
C TRP A 122 26.30 -13.63 0.42
N ALA A 123 27.51 -14.06 0.76
CA ALA A 123 27.71 -15.39 1.33
C ALA A 123 28.30 -15.28 2.72
N LEU A 124 28.07 -16.32 3.51
CA LEU A 124 28.68 -16.50 4.81
C LEU A 124 29.80 -17.53 4.67
N LEU A 125 31.03 -17.12 4.98
CA LEU A 125 32.20 -17.97 5.04
C LEU A 125 32.53 -18.30 6.48
N LYS A 126 32.86 -19.56 6.74
CA LYS A 126 33.45 -20.03 7.98
C LYS A 126 34.95 -20.19 7.79
N LEU A 127 35.72 -19.52 8.64
CA LEU A 127 37.18 -19.56 8.68
C LEU A 127 37.67 -20.75 9.52
N PRO A 128 38.95 -21.15 9.39
CA PRO A 128 39.56 -22.23 10.19
C PRO A 128 39.50 -21.99 11.70
N ASN A 129 39.58 -20.73 12.13
CA ASN A 129 39.45 -20.31 13.53
C ASN A 129 38.00 -20.34 14.07
N LYS A 130 37.06 -20.93 13.33
CA LYS A 130 35.62 -21.00 13.64
C LYS A 130 34.91 -19.64 13.64
N HIS A 131 35.56 -18.57 13.18
CA HIS A 131 34.89 -17.29 12.97
C HIS A 131 34.16 -17.27 11.62
N PHE A 132 33.24 -16.32 11.48
CA PHE A 132 32.44 -16.14 10.29
C PHE A 132 32.76 -14.81 9.64
N TYR A 133 32.72 -14.77 8.31
CA TYR A 133 32.89 -13.55 7.55
C TYR A 133 31.78 -13.44 6.50
N LYS A 134 31.17 -12.25 6.42
CA LYS A 134 30.18 -11.93 5.39
C LYS A 134 30.93 -11.42 4.16
N VAL A 135 30.84 -12.14 3.06
CA VAL A 135 31.52 -11.79 1.82
C VAL A 135 30.55 -11.20 0.80
N GLU A 136 31.01 -10.17 0.09
CA GLU A 136 30.31 -9.54 -1.03
C GLU A 136 31.09 -9.72 -2.35
N VAL A 137 30.44 -9.45 -3.47
CA VAL A 137 31.13 -9.38 -4.77
C VAL A 137 32.18 -8.26 -4.73
N ASN A 138 33.34 -8.50 -5.33
CA ASN A 138 34.55 -7.66 -5.32
C ASN A 138 35.36 -7.65 -4.02
N ASP A 139 34.96 -8.41 -2.99
CA ASP A 139 35.83 -8.57 -1.82
C ASP A 139 37.10 -9.36 -2.17
N GLU A 140 38.18 -9.03 -1.45
CA GLU A 140 39.45 -9.73 -1.51
C GLU A 140 39.53 -10.75 -0.35
N LEU A 141 39.90 -11.98 -0.67
CA LEU A 141 39.91 -13.11 0.25
C LEU A 141 41.26 -13.81 0.28
N GLY A 142 41.64 -14.26 1.48
CA GLY A 142 42.76 -15.17 1.69
C GLY A 142 44.14 -14.55 1.51
N LEU A 143 45.15 -15.40 1.70
CA LEU A 143 46.56 -15.10 1.42
C LEU A 143 46.80 -14.84 -0.08
N GLU A 144 46.03 -15.52 -0.93
CA GLU A 144 46.15 -15.49 -2.38
C GLU A 144 45.54 -14.21 -3.01
N ARG A 145 45.00 -13.31 -2.18
CA ARG A 145 44.36 -12.05 -2.61
C ARG A 145 43.29 -12.28 -3.67
N GLY A 146 42.49 -13.33 -3.50
CA GLY A 146 41.49 -13.72 -4.48
C GLY A 146 40.31 -12.78 -4.47
N HIS A 147 39.86 -12.35 -5.65
CA HIS A 147 38.71 -11.46 -5.79
C HIS A 147 37.42 -12.23 -6.04
N VAL A 148 36.39 -11.96 -5.27
CA VAL A 148 35.07 -12.57 -5.48
C VAL A 148 34.42 -12.00 -6.72
N ILE A 149 34.20 -12.83 -7.74
CA ILE A 149 33.53 -12.42 -8.98
C ILE A 149 32.03 -12.70 -8.91
N PHE A 150 31.65 -13.81 -8.27
CA PHE A 150 30.28 -14.29 -8.31
C PHE A 150 29.89 -15.03 -7.04
N ILE A 151 28.63 -14.86 -6.64
CA ILE A 151 28.02 -15.51 -5.49
C ILE A 151 26.63 -16.00 -5.92
N ASP A 152 26.32 -17.27 -5.68
CA ASP A 152 24.97 -17.84 -5.78
C ASP A 152 24.62 -18.66 -4.52
N GLU A 153 23.44 -19.28 -4.53
CA GLU A 153 22.91 -20.06 -3.42
C GLU A 153 23.71 -21.34 -3.12
N LYS A 154 24.55 -21.79 -4.05
CA LYS A 154 25.29 -23.05 -4.00
C LYS A 154 26.80 -22.85 -3.88
N ARG A 155 27.33 -21.73 -4.36
CA ARG A 155 28.77 -21.51 -4.49
C ARG A 155 29.18 -20.05 -4.57
N ILE A 156 30.47 -19.84 -4.34
CA ILE A 156 31.20 -18.58 -4.57
C ILE A 156 32.31 -18.87 -5.59
N ILE A 157 32.46 -17.99 -6.58
CA ILE A 157 33.55 -18.04 -7.56
C ILE A 157 34.53 -16.90 -7.26
N ILE A 158 35.79 -17.28 -7.08
CA ILE A 158 36.88 -16.39 -6.71
C ILE A 158 37.95 -16.45 -7.80
N ASN A 159 38.44 -15.29 -8.25
CA ASN A 159 39.61 -15.20 -9.13
C ASN A 159 40.87 -15.05 -8.29
N GLY A 160 41.78 -16.01 -8.34
CA GLY A 160 43.12 -15.85 -7.78
C GLY A 160 43.98 -14.89 -8.62
N MET A 161 45.11 -14.45 -8.07
CA MET A 161 46.10 -13.64 -8.81
C MET A 161 46.60 -14.32 -10.10
N ASP A 162 46.69 -15.66 -10.11
CA ASP A 162 47.12 -16.43 -11.27
C ASP A 162 46.04 -16.58 -12.36
N ASN A 163 44.94 -15.80 -12.29
CA ASN A 163 43.71 -15.99 -13.10
C ASN A 163 43.08 -17.38 -12.98
N LYS A 164 43.46 -18.15 -11.95
CA LYS A 164 42.83 -19.43 -11.63
C LYS A 164 41.53 -19.17 -10.88
N LYS A 165 40.46 -19.81 -11.34
CA LYS A 165 39.16 -19.77 -10.66
C LYS A 165 39.13 -20.80 -9.54
N ILE A 166 38.73 -20.35 -8.35
CA ILE A 166 38.51 -21.17 -7.17
C ILE A 166 37.01 -21.14 -6.87
N GLU A 167 36.42 -22.32 -6.72
CA GLU A 167 35.00 -22.46 -6.36
C GLU A 167 34.87 -22.96 -4.92
N LEU A 168 34.12 -22.22 -4.10
CA LEU A 168 33.74 -22.64 -2.74
C LEU A 168 32.26 -23.01 -2.74
N ASN A 169 31.95 -24.28 -2.49
CA ASN A 169 30.57 -24.78 -2.45
C ASN A 169 29.98 -24.67 -1.04
N LEU A 170 28.67 -24.47 -0.97
CA LEU A 170 27.89 -24.53 0.26
C LEU A 170 27.93 -25.97 0.78
N ASN A 171 28.53 -26.17 1.95
CA ASN A 171 28.51 -27.48 2.59
C ASN A 171 27.06 -27.77 3.02
N ASN A 172 26.47 -28.82 2.44
CA ASN A 172 25.19 -29.38 2.90
C ASN A 172 25.39 -30.08 4.23
#